data_AF-A0A2W1AU15-F1
#
_entry.id   AF-A0A2W1AU15-F1
#
_cell.length_a   1.000
_cell.length_b   1.000
_cell.length_c   1.000
_cell.angle_alpha   90.00
_cell.angle_beta   90.00
_cell.angle_gamma   90.00
#
_symmetry.space_group_name_H-M   'P 1'
#
loop_
_entity.id
_entity.type
_entity.pdbx_description
1 polymer ?
#
loop_
_entity_poly.entity_id
_entity_poly.type
_entity_poly.pdbx_seq_one_letter_code
_entity_poly.pdbx_strand_id
1 'polypeptide(L)'
;MEKEIFARRYSDHPEILETRDTADCSRVVLKSNYPSNFSENRSIPLYLYSGGKKGTVLFFHGRGEKNLDYLRWFPATFAKWGYSGAMMILPFHFERTPAGHRSGELFLDPRTDVLRGRFENAVVDGLTALNYLKCEGSGSRYS
;
A
#
# COMPACT_ATOMS: atom_id res chain seq x y z
N MET A 1 10.16 30.19 8.68
CA MET A 1 9.38 29.53 7.63
C MET A 1 9.33 28.06 7.97
N GLU A 2 8.20 27.57 8.49
CA GLU A 2 8.03 26.13 8.67
C GLU A 2 8.13 25.45 7.30
N LYS A 3 8.91 24.37 7.20
CA LYS A 3 8.95 23.56 5.98
C LYS A 3 7.60 22.86 5.85
N GLU A 4 6.81 23.26 4.86
CA GLU A 4 5.57 22.57 4.53
C GLU A 4 5.85 21.09 4.22
N ILE A 5 5.22 20.19 4.97
CA ILE A 5 5.34 18.74 4.74
C ILE A 5 4.35 18.38 3.63
N PHE A 6 4.87 18.04 2.46
CA PHE A 6 4.09 17.81 1.24
C PHE A 6 2.91 16.83 1.43
N ALA A 7 3.08 15.81 2.28
CA ALA A 7 2.09 14.77 2.51
C ALA A 7 0.82 15.30 3.22
N ARG A 8 0.91 16.43 3.95
CA ARG A 8 -0.23 17.07 4.62
C ARG A 8 -1.22 17.74 3.66
N ARG A 9 -0.87 17.82 2.37
CA ARG A 9 -1.75 18.34 1.31
C ARG A 9 -2.83 17.33 0.90
N TYR A 10 -2.73 16.08 1.37
CA TYR A 10 -3.62 14.99 1.00
C TYR A 10 -4.48 14.56 2.20
N SER A 11 -5.64 13.97 1.91
CA SER A 11 -6.52 13.39 2.91
C SER A 11 -5.81 12.34 3.75
N ASP A 12 -6.12 12.28 5.05
CA ASP A 12 -5.70 11.22 5.96
C ASP A 12 -6.77 10.12 6.10
N HIS A 13 -7.97 10.33 5.56
CA HIS A 13 -9.08 9.39 5.61
C HIS A 13 -8.90 8.27 4.55
N PRO A 14 -8.87 6.99 4.95
CA PRO A 14 -8.86 5.86 4.03
C PRO A 14 -10.27 5.55 3.50
N GLU A 15 -10.41 5.38 2.19
CA GLU A 15 -11.67 4.93 1.56
C GLU A 15 -11.51 3.50 1.05
N ILE A 16 -12.37 2.59 1.49
CA ILE A 16 -12.37 1.18 1.07
C ILE A 16 -13.21 1.05 -0.20
N LEU A 17 -12.59 0.52 -1.26
CA LEU A 17 -13.26 0.26 -2.54
C LEU A 17 -13.75 -1.20 -2.63
N GLU A 18 -12.99 -2.13 -2.06
CA GLU A 18 -13.28 -3.55 -2.13
C GLU A 18 -12.62 -4.30 -0.98
N THR A 19 -13.28 -5.35 -0.48
CA THR A 19 -12.70 -6.34 0.44
C THR A 19 -12.98 -7.73 -0.09
N ARG A 20 -11.97 -8.61 -0.08
CA ARG A 20 -12.09 -10.04 -0.40
C ARG A 20 -11.31 -10.87 0.59
N ASP A 21 -11.96 -11.85 1.19
CA ASP A 21 -11.32 -12.78 2.11
C ASP A 21 -11.02 -14.11 1.43
N THR A 22 -9.88 -14.69 1.79
CA THR A 22 -9.48 -16.06 1.44
C THR A 22 -9.12 -16.81 2.72
N ALA A 23 -8.92 -18.13 2.63
CA ALA A 23 -8.52 -18.93 3.78
C ALA A 23 -7.20 -18.44 4.42
N ASP A 24 -6.28 -17.91 3.60
CA ASP A 24 -4.91 -17.58 4.03
C ASP A 24 -4.66 -16.08 4.23
N CYS A 25 -5.49 -15.21 3.64
CA CYS A 25 -5.33 -13.76 3.73
C CYS A 25 -6.62 -12.99 3.38
N SER A 26 -6.72 -11.77 3.89
CA SER A 26 -7.71 -10.78 3.42
C SER A 26 -7.04 -9.81 2.46
N ARG A 27 -7.70 -9.49 1.35
CA ARG A 27 -7.28 -8.46 0.39
C ARG A 27 -8.25 -7.29 0.49
N VAL A 28 -7.74 -6.13 0.83
CA VAL A 28 -8.49 -4.86 0.86
C VAL A 28 -7.94 -3.97 -0.22
N VAL A 29 -8.81 -3.32 -0.98
CA VAL A 29 -8.43 -2.30 -1.96
C VAL A 29 -8.87 -0.96 -1.43
N LEU A 30 -7.90 -0.10 -1.12
CA LEU A 30 -8.16 1.27 -0.74
C LEU A 30 -8.10 2.17 -1.98
N LYS A 31 -8.78 3.30 -1.93
CA LYS A 31 -8.51 4.40 -2.86
C LYS A 31 -7.21 5.08 -2.48
N SER A 32 -6.39 5.43 -3.47
CA SER A 32 -5.22 6.28 -3.22
C SER A 32 -5.66 7.71 -2.96
N ASN A 33 -5.15 8.30 -1.88
CA ASN A 33 -5.33 9.73 -1.61
C ASN A 33 -4.43 10.61 -2.49
N TYR A 34 -3.51 10.01 -3.26
CA TYR A 34 -2.69 10.70 -4.23
C TYR A 34 -3.32 10.63 -5.64
N PRO A 35 -3.45 11.76 -6.36
CA PRO A 35 -4.06 11.76 -7.68
C PRO A 35 -3.16 11.08 -8.71
N SER A 36 -3.77 10.30 -9.61
CA SER A 36 -3.07 9.61 -10.69
C SER A 36 -3.82 9.70 -12.01
N ASN A 37 -3.07 9.90 -13.09
CA ASN A 37 -3.59 9.83 -14.46
C ASN A 37 -3.75 8.39 -14.95
N PHE A 38 -3.13 7.42 -14.27
CA PHE A 38 -3.28 5.99 -14.54
C PHE A 38 -4.33 5.40 -13.61
N SER A 39 -5.38 4.80 -14.18
CA SER A 39 -6.49 4.20 -13.44
C SER A 39 -6.05 3.10 -12.47
N GLU A 40 -5.13 2.25 -12.91
CA GLU A 40 -4.54 1.13 -12.17
C GLU A 40 -3.79 1.60 -10.92
N ASN A 41 -3.32 2.85 -10.94
CA ASN A 41 -2.57 3.44 -9.84
C ASN A 41 -3.45 4.32 -8.92
N ARG A 42 -4.77 4.39 -9.14
CA ARG A 42 -5.73 5.12 -8.28
C ARG A 42 -6.20 4.31 -7.07
N SER A 43 -5.84 3.03 -7.00
CA SER A 43 -6.18 2.14 -5.90
C SER A 43 -4.92 1.50 -5.30
N ILE A 44 -5.03 1.08 -4.05
CA ILE A 44 -3.98 0.50 -3.23
C ILE A 44 -4.44 -0.90 -2.81
N PRO A 45 -3.98 -1.96 -3.49
CA PRO A 45 -4.15 -3.32 -3.01
C PRO A 45 -3.31 -3.54 -1.73
N LEU A 46 -3.97 -4.00 -0.67
CA LEU A 46 -3.40 -4.28 0.64
C LEU A 46 -3.74 -5.74 1.01
N TYR A 47 -2.70 -6.55 1.21
CA TYR A 47 -2.82 -7.93 1.66
C TYR A 47 -2.61 -8.00 3.18
N LEU A 48 -3.59 -8.54 3.89
CA LEU A 48 -3.63 -8.64 5.35
C LEU A 48 -3.51 -10.09 5.78
N TYR A 49 -2.63 -10.31 6.75
CA TYR A 49 -2.31 -11.59 7.33
C TYR A 49 -2.52 -11.50 8.84
N SER A 50 -3.65 -12.04 9.28
CA SER A 50 -4.07 -12.03 10.67
C SER A 50 -3.18 -12.95 11.49
N GLY A 51 -2.68 -12.47 12.63
CA GLY A 51 -1.94 -13.31 13.57
C GLY A 51 -1.19 -12.50 14.61
N GLY A 52 -0.80 -13.13 15.71
CA GLY A 52 -0.11 -12.41 16.78
C GLY A 52 -0.99 -11.38 17.51
N LYS A 53 -0.40 -10.72 18.51
CA LYS A 53 -1.11 -9.76 19.40
C LYS A 53 -0.31 -8.49 19.69
N LYS A 54 0.90 -8.35 19.15
CA LYS A 54 1.80 -7.22 19.39
C LYS A 54 1.53 -6.01 18.49
N GLY A 55 0.61 -6.14 17.53
CA GLY A 55 0.28 -5.11 16.53
C GLY A 55 0.47 -5.61 15.10
N THR A 56 0.35 -4.70 14.13
CA THR A 56 0.45 -4.99 12.69
C THR A 56 1.70 -4.32 12.11
N VAL A 57 2.46 -5.07 11.30
CA VAL A 57 3.59 -4.55 10.54
C VAL A 57 3.17 -4.31 9.09
N LEU A 58 3.23 -3.06 8.64
CA LEU A 58 3.08 -2.71 7.23
C LEU A 58 4.41 -2.92 6.49
N PHE A 59 4.45 -3.90 5.60
CA PHE A 59 5.57 -4.26 4.76
C PHE A 59 5.49 -3.55 3.40
N PHE A 60 6.54 -2.80 3.07
CA PHE A 60 6.77 -2.23 1.75
C PHE A 60 7.73 -3.13 0.98
N HIS A 61 7.30 -3.66 -0.16
CA HIS A 61 8.16 -4.49 -0.99
C HIS A 61 9.19 -3.64 -1.75
N GLY A 62 10.31 -4.26 -2.14
CA GLY A 62 11.29 -3.63 -3.05
C GLY A 62 10.80 -3.61 -4.51
N ARG A 63 11.67 -3.16 -5.43
CA ARG A 63 11.41 -3.09 -6.89
C ARG A 63 11.20 -4.45 -7.59
N GLY A 64 10.95 -5.54 -6.85
CA GLY A 64 10.80 -6.87 -7.41
C GLY A 64 9.68 -6.90 -8.44
N GLU A 65 10.01 -7.25 -9.68
CA GLU A 65 9.06 -7.27 -10.81
C GLU A 65 8.47 -8.67 -11.08
N LYS A 66 8.99 -9.73 -10.46
CA LYS A 66 8.77 -11.11 -10.94
C LYS A 66 7.94 -12.03 -10.05
N ASN A 67 7.99 -11.89 -8.72
CA ASN A 67 7.38 -12.89 -7.84
C ASN A 67 6.67 -12.25 -6.65
N LEU A 68 5.36 -12.05 -6.80
CA LEU A 68 4.51 -11.52 -5.75
C LEU A 68 4.40 -12.50 -4.57
N ASP A 69 4.36 -13.81 -4.82
CA ASP A 69 4.23 -14.81 -3.76
C ASP A 69 5.45 -14.85 -2.84
N TYR A 70 6.65 -14.67 -3.39
CA TYR A 70 7.86 -14.51 -2.59
C TYR A 70 7.77 -13.27 -1.68
N LEU A 71 7.20 -12.17 -2.16
CA LEU A 71 7.02 -10.95 -1.35
C LEU A 71 5.94 -11.14 -0.27
N ARG A 72 4.87 -11.88 -0.59
CA ARG A 72 3.79 -12.23 0.34
C ARG A 72 4.24 -13.13 1.50
N TRP A 73 5.33 -13.88 1.31
CA TRP A 73 5.91 -14.71 2.38
C TRP A 73 6.35 -13.89 3.60
N PHE A 74 6.88 -12.68 3.40
CA PHE A 74 7.32 -11.82 4.50
C PHE A 74 6.18 -11.48 5.48
N PRO A 75 5.10 -10.78 5.07
CA PRO A 75 4.00 -10.45 5.98
C PRO A 75 3.28 -11.70 6.51
N ALA A 76 3.19 -12.78 5.73
CA ALA A 76 2.56 -14.02 6.16
C ALA A 76 3.28 -14.71 7.33
N THR A 77 4.59 -14.48 7.49
CA THR A 77 5.39 -15.13 8.54
C THR A 77 5.49 -14.31 9.83
N PHE A 78 5.05 -13.06 9.85
CA PHE A 78 5.15 -12.19 11.03
C PHE A 78 4.36 -12.70 12.24
N ALA A 79 3.31 -13.50 12.02
CA ALA A 79 2.55 -14.13 13.09
C ALA A 79 3.43 -15.00 14.01
N LYS A 80 4.48 -15.63 13.46
CA LYS A 80 5.47 -16.43 14.22
C LYS A 80 6.24 -15.59 15.25
N TRP A 81 6.32 -14.28 15.04
CA TRP A 81 7.01 -13.32 15.92
C TRP A 81 6.04 -12.51 16.78
N GLY A 82 4.73 -12.78 16.65
CA GLY A 82 3.67 -12.17 17.43
C GLY A 82 3.03 -10.93 16.80
N TYR A 83 3.24 -10.66 15.51
CA TYR A 83 2.64 -9.53 14.79
C TYR A 83 1.72 -9.98 13.65
N SER A 84 0.66 -9.21 13.37
CA SER A 84 -0.07 -9.33 12.11
C SER A 84 0.77 -8.73 10.98
N GLY A 85 0.61 -9.24 9.77
CA GLY A 85 1.27 -8.70 8.58
C GLY A 85 0.30 -7.91 7.71
N ALA A 86 0.76 -6.81 7.15
CA ALA A 86 0.09 -6.12 6.06
C ALA A 86 1.13 -5.86 4.95
N MET A 87 0.74 -6.00 3.68
CA MET A 87 1.61 -5.67 2.55
C MET A 87 0.85 -4.84 1.53
N MET A 88 1.38 -3.66 1.24
CA MET A 88 0.87 -2.76 0.24
C MET A 88 1.57 -3.02 -1.11
N ILE A 89 0.81 -3.04 -2.19
CA ILE A 89 1.38 -2.98 -3.54
C ILE A 89 1.77 -1.52 -3.85
N LEU A 90 3.08 -1.30 -4.06
CA LEU A 90 3.62 0.03 -4.37
C LEU A 90 3.10 0.58 -5.70
N PRO A 91 3.07 1.92 -5.86
CA PRO A 91 2.67 2.54 -7.12
C PRO A 91 3.41 1.96 -8.31
N PHE A 92 2.69 1.74 -9.41
CA PHE A 92 3.22 1.21 -10.68
C PHE A 92 3.79 -0.21 -10.63
N HIS A 93 3.56 -0.99 -9.57
CA HIS A 93 3.97 -2.39 -9.46
C HIS A 93 2.76 -3.35 -9.48
N PHE A 94 2.96 -4.56 -9.98
CA PHE A 94 1.98 -5.66 -9.99
C PHE A 94 0.59 -5.20 -10.48
N GLU A 95 -0.44 -5.35 -9.66
CA GLU A 95 -1.83 -4.94 -9.94
C GLU A 95 -1.98 -3.46 -10.28
N ARG A 96 -1.00 -2.63 -9.92
CA ARG A 96 -0.96 -1.19 -10.19
C ARG A 96 -0.13 -0.84 -11.43
N THR A 97 0.31 -1.84 -12.19
CA THR A 97 1.07 -1.64 -13.43
C THR A 97 0.13 -1.22 -14.55
N PRO A 98 0.32 -0.03 -15.16
CA PRO A 98 -0.48 0.37 -16.30
C PRO A 98 -0.29 -0.56 -17.50
N ALA A 99 -1.34 -0.73 -18.32
CA ALA A 99 -1.28 -1.55 -19.51
C ALA A 99 -0.11 -1.16 -20.44
N GLY A 100 0.61 -2.18 -20.96
CA GLY A 100 1.75 -1.98 -21.85
C GLY A 100 3.10 -1.74 -21.15
N HIS A 101 3.15 -1.71 -19.82
CA HIS A 101 4.36 -1.50 -19.04
C HIS A 101 4.78 -2.75 -18.25
N ARG A 102 6.07 -2.80 -17.89
CA ARG A 102 6.56 -3.79 -16.93
C ARG A 102 6.33 -3.32 -15.49
N SER A 103 6.13 -4.27 -14.58
CA SER A 103 5.95 -3.99 -13.15
C SER A 103 7.12 -3.16 -12.60
N GLY A 104 6.82 -2.01 -11.99
CA GLY A 104 7.80 -1.08 -11.42
C GLY A 104 8.56 -0.23 -12.43
N GLU A 105 8.36 -0.43 -13.74
CA GLU A 105 9.02 0.35 -14.80
C GLU A 105 8.67 1.83 -14.68
N LEU A 106 7.37 2.10 -14.54
CA LEU A 106 6.86 3.45 -14.32
C LEU A 106 7.02 3.93 -12.89
N PHE A 107 7.77 3.28 -12.01
CA PHE A 107 8.12 3.90 -10.72
C PHE A 107 9.41 4.73 -10.84
N LEU A 108 10.42 4.19 -11.53
CA LEU A 108 11.73 4.81 -11.68
C LEU A 108 11.83 5.58 -13.01
N ASP A 109 11.28 6.79 -13.04
CA ASP A 109 11.43 7.70 -14.19
C ASP A 109 12.82 8.34 -14.20
N PRO A 110 13.49 8.49 -15.35
CA PRO A 110 14.71 9.30 -15.44
C PRO A 110 14.47 10.79 -15.23
N ARG A 111 13.23 11.30 -15.43
CA ARG A 111 12.88 12.69 -15.18
C ARG A 111 12.64 12.90 -13.68
N THR A 112 13.40 13.81 -13.07
CA THR A 112 13.48 13.96 -11.61
C THR A 112 12.19 14.48 -10.98
N ASP A 113 11.45 15.34 -11.68
CA ASP A 113 10.13 15.83 -11.31
C ASP A 113 9.09 14.70 -11.29
N VAL A 114 9.09 13.85 -12.31
CA VAL A 114 8.20 12.70 -12.41
C VAL A 114 8.54 11.65 -11.35
N LEU A 115 9.83 11.34 -11.18
CA LEU A 115 10.31 10.41 -10.15
C LEU A 115 9.91 10.89 -8.74
N ARG A 116 10.07 12.18 -8.46
CA ARG A 116 9.64 12.77 -7.18
C ARG A 116 8.15 12.54 -6.95
N GLY A 117 7.30 12.85 -7.92
CA GLY A 117 5.85 12.64 -7.80
C GLY A 117 5.48 11.18 -7.54
N ARG A 118 6.19 10.22 -8.17
CA ARG A 118 5.98 8.77 -7.95
C ARG A 118 6.41 8.32 -6.56
N PHE A 119 7.49 8.91 -6.03
CA PHE A 119 7.91 8.68 -4.64
C PHE A 119 6.94 9.31 -3.63
N GLU A 120 6.50 10.55 -3.87
CA GLU A 120 5.48 11.23 -3.06
C GLU A 120 4.17 10.43 -3.02
N ASN A 121 3.77 9.83 -4.15
CA ASN A 121 2.65 8.90 -4.21
C ASN A 121 2.85 7.71 -3.26
N ALA A 122 4.00 7.05 -3.27
CA ALA A 122 4.26 5.91 -2.39
C ALA A 122 4.19 6.28 -0.90
N VAL A 123 4.66 7.48 -0.54
CA VAL A 123 4.57 8.00 0.83
C VAL A 123 3.12 8.25 1.23
N VAL A 124 2.32 8.91 0.39
CA VAL A 124 0.90 9.19 0.67
C VAL A 124 0.09 7.90 0.75
N ASP A 125 0.35 6.93 -0.12
CA ASP A 125 -0.30 5.62 -0.07
C ASP A 125 0.08 4.85 1.20
N GLY A 126 1.35 4.91 1.60
CA GLY A 126 1.81 4.34 2.87
C GLY A 126 1.08 4.94 4.07
N LEU A 127 0.87 6.26 4.09
CA LEU A 127 0.08 6.93 5.14
C LEU A 127 -1.39 6.54 5.09
N THR A 128 -1.98 6.44 3.90
CA THR A 128 -3.36 5.96 3.70
C THR A 128 -3.54 4.55 4.28
N ALA A 129 -2.63 3.63 3.94
CA ALA A 129 -2.63 2.26 4.45
C ALA A 129 -2.42 2.21 5.96
N LEU A 130 -1.50 3.00 6.52
CA LEU A 130 -1.28 3.08 7.97
C LEU A 130 -2.52 3.60 8.71
N ASN A 131 -3.21 4.60 8.18
CA ASN A 131 -4.42 5.13 8.81
C ASN A 131 -5.56 4.11 8.76
N TYR A 132 -5.73 3.40 7.65
CA TYR A 132 -6.64 2.25 7.57
C TYR A 132 -6.35 1.21 8.66
N LEU A 133 -5.09 0.76 8.78
CA LEU A 133 -4.71 -0.24 9.77
C LEU A 133 -4.90 0.22 11.22
N LYS A 134 -4.73 1.52 11.51
CA LYS A 134 -5.01 2.09 12.83
C LYS A 134 -6.51 2.02 13.15
N CYS A 135 -7.36 2.40 12.21
CA CYS A 135 -8.81 2.41 12.43
C CYS A 135 -9.36 1.00 12.65
N GLU A 136 -8.89 0.02 11.87
CA GLU A 136 -9.21 -1.40 12.08
C GLU A 136 -8.74 -1.90 13.46
N GLY A 137 -7.50 -1.56 13.85
CA GLY A 137 -6.92 -1.96 15.13
C GLY A 137 -7.57 -1.31 16.36
N SER A 138 -8.20 -0.14 16.19
CA SER A 138 -8.91 0.59 17.25
C SER A 138 -10.37 0.14 17.44
N GLY A 139 -10.86 -0.85 16.68
CA GLY A 139 -12.24 -1.35 16.79
C GLY A 139 -13.31 -0.39 16.25
N SER A 140 -12.90 0.69 15.58
CA SER A 140 -13.83 1.61 14.91
C SER A 140 -14.14 1.05 13.53
N ARG A 141 -15.10 0.12 13.47
CA ARG A 141 -15.72 -0.26 12.19
C ARG A 141 -16.37 0.98 11.61
N TYR A 142 -15.87 1.46 10.47
CA TYR A 142 -16.59 2.43 9.66
C TYR A 142 -17.88 1.76 9.18
N SER A 143 -18.97 2.04 9.89
CA SER A 143 -20.35 1.67 9.56
C SER A 143 -21.00 2.75 8.71
#